data_AF-A0A2A4FD82-F1
#
_entry.id   AF-A0A2A4FD82-F1
#
_cell.length_a   1.000
_cell.length_b   1.000
_cell.length_c   1.000
_cell.angle_alpha   90.00
_cell.angle_beta   90.00
_cell.angle_gamma   90.00
#
_symmetry.space_group_name_H-M   'P 1'
#
loop_
_entity.id
_entity.type
_entity.pdbx_description
1 polymer ?
#
loop_
_entity_poly.entity_id
_entity_poly.type
_entity_poly.pdbx_seq_one_letter_code
_entity_poly.pdbx_strand_id
1 'polypeptide(L)'
;MYTIHTPNEAIHVDTLAQVFHVFFYDARLSAYETPEIKVTRAAVAVPIIRYNGTLTVRQPGTAAEIFTALFAEIHDRWFSRDGEPLQPWQITRKRWEIFQFVFELATKAAWMLSGEQLEAEVEAARGAGGHFHLPDVCDRAANSLFGFTSQGPRLPLSGMVNGRHEVHVAHALFLDLRIPDTVLADYRGDTKHFRHDMQWFPVLLDVPILRNSLPYGVMHSAVAIFRHEKRVVDAELGASIVAALQSTPADATYVEVDDRLFAAGLLSKLDLPEVYQTPVDVGGPTSPVAARLRALIGEAILSKTLENLETERAKGRLSLRRYRREVDMAKLEQGRLKFDRPNRFAAAVEARDVVALLSVLDQADGWNDQSKQVLREQFGVSLRGLNSTRRRRAIFAFCGYDEAAQVEWEAKQDAASAQRAAEQAANDAKDQAARARYRRSDNVVITGVEHVDQAIADGFSELRSYRKGAAKRYALARPGSNEGRELYAKDGTLDYARTRLAPLAA
;
A
#
# COMPACT_ATOMS: atom_id res chain seq x y z
N MET A 1 39.78 26.18 17.41
CA MET A 1 38.84 27.14 18.01
C MET A 1 38.87 28.42 17.20
N TYR A 2 37.68 28.82 16.77
CA TYR A 2 37.41 30.01 15.99
C TYR A 2 36.53 30.97 16.81
N THR A 3 36.64 32.25 16.52
CA THR A 3 35.73 33.27 17.05
C THR A 3 35.15 34.09 15.91
N ILE A 4 33.82 34.15 15.85
CA ILE A 4 33.06 35.01 14.92
C ILE A 4 32.66 36.26 15.72
N HIS A 5 33.27 37.39 15.38
CA HIS A 5 32.96 38.69 15.97
C HIS A 5 31.93 39.41 15.11
N THR A 6 30.86 39.87 15.75
CA THR A 6 29.93 40.87 15.22
C THR A 6 30.05 42.15 16.07
N PRO A 7 29.44 43.28 15.67
CA PRO A 7 29.43 44.49 16.49
C PRO A 7 28.90 44.30 17.92
N ASN A 8 27.99 43.34 18.12
CA ASN A 8 27.25 43.19 19.39
C ASN A 8 27.66 41.94 20.19
N GLU A 9 28.27 40.93 19.56
CA GLU A 9 28.58 39.66 20.21
C GLU A 9 29.80 38.96 19.60
N ALA A 10 30.39 38.04 20.37
CA ALA A 10 31.39 37.10 19.91
C ALA A 10 30.87 35.67 20.06
N ILE A 11 30.84 34.91 18.96
CA ILE A 11 30.42 33.52 18.92
C ILE A 11 31.67 32.64 18.87
N HIS A 12 31.85 31.80 19.87
CA HIS A 12 32.98 30.87 19.95
C HIS A 12 32.60 29.49 19.42
N VAL A 13 33.40 28.95 18.51
CA VAL A 13 33.17 27.63 17.88
C VAL A 13 34.45 26.82 17.78
N ASP A 14 34.33 25.48 17.78
CA ASP A 14 35.49 24.60 17.89
C ASP A 14 36.20 24.40 16.55
N THR A 15 35.41 24.27 15.47
CA THR A 15 35.86 23.80 14.14
C THR A 15 35.38 24.73 13.02
N LEU A 16 36.04 24.67 11.86
CA LEU A 16 35.60 25.38 10.66
C LEU A 16 34.23 24.91 10.16
N ALA A 17 33.90 23.62 10.30
CA ALA A 17 32.57 23.10 9.99
C ALA A 17 31.47 23.79 10.83
N GLN A 18 31.76 24.08 12.10
CA GLN A 18 30.86 24.82 12.96
C GLN A 18 30.75 26.30 12.55
N VAL A 19 31.82 26.92 12.02
CA VAL A 19 31.74 28.27 11.41
C VAL A 19 30.75 28.27 10.25
N PHE A 20 30.88 27.32 9.31
CA PHE A 20 29.93 27.20 8.20
C PHE A 20 28.49 26.96 8.71
N HIS A 21 28.32 26.08 9.71
CA HIS A 21 27.00 25.83 10.28
C HIS A 21 26.37 27.12 10.87
N VAL A 22 27.15 27.93 11.58
CA VAL A 22 26.67 29.23 12.08
C VAL A 22 26.31 30.17 10.92
N PHE A 23 27.13 30.23 9.86
CA PHE A 23 26.83 31.07 8.70
C PHE A 23 25.52 30.70 8.00
N PHE A 24 25.19 29.41 7.91
CA PHE A 24 23.99 28.94 7.23
C PHE A 24 22.72 29.04 8.07
N TYR A 25 22.81 28.89 9.40
CA TYR A 25 21.62 28.77 10.26
C TYR A 25 21.43 29.90 11.27
N ASP A 26 22.44 30.75 11.51
CA ASP A 26 22.28 31.90 12.40
C ASP A 26 21.77 33.11 11.62
N ALA A 27 20.45 33.26 11.60
CA ALA A 27 19.77 34.36 10.91
C ALA A 27 20.19 35.76 11.42
N ARG A 28 20.81 35.87 12.60
CA ARG A 28 21.28 37.16 13.13
C ARG A 28 22.42 37.74 12.31
N LEU A 29 23.19 36.89 11.62
CA LEU A 29 24.31 37.33 10.78
C LEU A 29 23.87 38.08 9.51
N SER A 30 22.61 37.95 9.08
CA SER A 30 22.11 38.70 7.93
C SER A 30 21.91 40.19 8.23
N ALA A 31 21.89 40.59 9.50
CA ALA A 31 21.69 41.97 9.92
C ALA A 31 22.95 42.85 9.82
N TYR A 32 24.13 42.26 9.60
CA TYR A 32 25.41 42.95 9.54
C TYR A 32 26.01 42.89 8.14
N GLU A 33 26.74 43.93 7.76
CA GLU A 33 27.52 43.95 6.53
C GLU A 33 28.78 43.09 6.67
N THR A 34 29.25 42.50 5.57
CA THR A 34 30.41 41.58 5.60
C THR A 34 31.67 42.18 6.28
N PRO A 35 32.04 43.47 6.09
CA PRO A 35 33.19 44.08 6.77
C PRO A 35 33.03 44.23 8.29
N GLU A 36 31.80 44.20 8.81
CA GLU A 36 31.49 44.30 10.23
C GLU A 36 31.69 42.96 10.96
N ILE A 37 31.81 41.87 10.20
CA ILE A 37 31.98 40.52 10.73
C ILE A 37 33.44 40.12 10.56
N LYS A 38 34.06 39.63 11.64
CA LYS A 38 35.44 39.12 11.61
C LYS A 38 35.50 37.71 12.14
N VAL A 39 36.11 36.80 11.39
CA VAL A 39 36.40 35.44 11.87
C VAL A 39 37.88 35.32 12.15
N THR A 40 38.22 34.80 13.32
CA THR A 40 39.61 34.50 13.70
C THR A 40 39.78 33.04 14.09
N ARG A 41 40.93 32.46 13.76
CA ARG A 41 41.39 31.14 14.22
C ARG A 41 42.70 31.34 14.98
N ALA A 42 42.70 31.09 16.29
CA ALA A 42 43.88 31.33 17.14
C ALA A 42 44.52 32.73 16.91
N ALA A 43 43.68 33.78 16.90
CA ALA A 43 44.04 35.18 16.62
C ALA A 43 44.47 35.51 15.18
N VAL A 44 44.54 34.54 14.26
CA VAL A 44 44.78 34.77 12.83
C VAL A 44 43.45 35.03 12.12
N ALA A 45 43.36 36.09 11.33
CA ALA A 45 42.16 36.43 10.57
C ALA A 45 41.87 35.37 9.48
N VAL A 46 40.63 34.93 9.41
CA VAL A 46 40.13 34.01 8.37
C VAL A 46 39.33 34.86 7.37
N PRO A 47 39.72 34.88 6.08
CA PRO A 47 39.01 35.67 5.08
C PRO A 47 37.60 35.10 4.87
N ILE A 48 36.60 35.97 4.98
CA ILE A 48 35.20 35.66 4.74
C ILE A 48 34.72 36.40 3.50
N ILE A 49 33.79 35.79 2.77
CA ILE A 49 33.10 36.42 1.65
C ILE A 49 31.60 36.20 1.80
N ARG A 50 30.79 36.96 1.07
CA ARG A 50 29.36 36.74 0.95
C ARG A 50 29.04 36.23 -0.45
N TYR A 51 28.47 35.04 -0.54
CA TYR A 51 28.01 34.44 -1.79
C TYR A 51 26.49 34.28 -1.66
N ASN A 52 25.71 34.75 -2.64
CA ASN A 52 24.24 34.68 -2.62
C ASN A 52 23.60 35.04 -1.26
N GLY A 53 24.10 36.11 -0.63
CA GLY A 53 23.56 36.64 0.63
C GLY A 53 24.05 35.95 1.92
N THR A 54 24.67 34.77 1.85
CA THR A 54 25.18 34.05 3.04
C THR A 54 26.71 34.13 3.11
N LEU A 55 27.24 34.14 4.32
CA LEU A 55 28.68 34.19 4.56
C LEU A 55 29.32 32.83 4.27
N THR A 56 30.56 32.86 3.81
CA THR A 56 31.34 31.64 3.57
C THR A 56 32.84 31.87 3.67
N VAL A 57 33.59 30.77 3.80
CA VAL A 57 35.05 30.75 3.81
C VAL A 57 35.53 29.86 2.66
N ARG A 58 36.48 30.34 1.87
CA ARG A 58 37.16 29.54 0.85
C ARG A 58 38.57 29.24 1.31
N GLN A 59 38.82 27.97 1.64
CA GLN A 59 40.15 27.52 2.03
C GLN A 59 41.00 27.30 0.77
N PRO A 60 42.32 27.58 0.83
CA PRO A 60 43.22 27.24 -0.26
C PRO A 60 43.37 25.71 -0.39
N GLY A 61 43.80 25.26 -1.57
CA GLY A 61 44.04 23.83 -1.86
C GLY A 61 42.95 23.17 -2.70
N THR A 62 43.09 21.87 -2.88
CA THR A 62 42.14 20.99 -3.57
C THR A 62 40.93 20.68 -2.71
N ALA A 63 39.82 20.27 -3.32
CA ALA A 63 38.63 19.84 -2.60
C ALA A 63 38.94 18.71 -1.60
N ALA A 64 39.83 17.79 -1.97
CA ALA A 64 40.25 16.68 -1.11
C ALA A 64 41.01 17.16 0.12
N GLU A 65 41.95 18.10 -0.04
CA GLU A 65 42.70 18.69 1.08
C GLU A 65 41.77 19.45 2.03
N ILE A 66 40.82 20.22 1.48
CA ILE A 66 39.87 20.99 2.28
C ILE A 66 38.98 20.08 3.12
N PHE A 67 38.37 19.04 2.52
CA PHE A 67 37.55 18.10 3.29
C PHE A 67 38.37 17.28 4.30
N THR A 68 39.58 16.86 3.93
CA THR A 68 40.47 16.15 4.85
C THR A 68 40.79 17.01 6.06
N ALA A 69 41.11 18.30 5.86
CA ALA A 69 41.37 19.24 6.94
C ALA A 69 40.12 19.50 7.82
N LEU A 70 38.94 19.63 7.19
CA LEU A 70 37.66 19.79 7.90
C LEU A 70 37.36 18.59 8.80
N PHE A 71 37.46 17.38 8.25
CA PHE A 71 37.18 16.15 8.99
C PHE A 71 38.24 15.85 10.04
N ALA A 72 39.51 16.13 9.79
CA ALA A 72 40.57 16.03 10.79
C ALA A 72 40.29 16.93 11.99
N GLU A 73 39.89 18.19 11.76
CA GLU A 73 39.55 19.10 12.85
C GLU A 73 38.34 18.62 13.66
N ILE A 74 37.31 18.08 12.99
CA ILE A 74 36.14 17.46 13.66
C ILE A 74 36.58 16.26 14.48
N HIS A 75 37.40 15.38 13.91
CA HIS A 75 37.87 14.17 14.56
C HIS A 75 38.62 14.51 15.85
N ASP A 76 39.63 15.36 15.74
CA ASP A 76 40.52 15.70 16.85
C ASP A 76 39.81 16.45 17.98
N ARG A 77 38.77 17.23 17.65
CA ARG A 77 38.03 18.04 18.63
C ARG A 77 36.87 17.29 19.28
N TRP A 78 36.18 16.45 18.53
CA TRP A 78 34.89 15.89 18.95
C TRP A 78 34.85 14.37 18.99
N PHE A 79 35.61 13.68 18.14
CA PHE A 79 35.62 12.21 18.07
C PHE A 79 36.89 11.58 18.65
N SER A 80 37.72 12.34 19.35
CA SER A 80 38.86 11.81 20.09
C SER A 80 38.87 12.37 21.51
N ARG A 81 39.22 11.52 22.47
CA ARG A 81 39.52 11.94 23.84
C ARG A 81 40.72 11.15 24.33
N ASP A 82 41.77 11.86 24.72
CA ASP A 82 43.04 11.28 25.18
C ASP A 82 43.68 10.33 24.16
N GLY A 83 43.47 10.59 22.86
CA GLY A 83 43.97 9.77 21.75
C GLY A 83 43.07 8.59 21.38
N GLU A 84 42.03 8.29 22.17
CA GLU A 84 41.08 7.22 21.88
C GLU A 84 39.90 7.70 21.04
N PRO A 85 39.52 6.97 19.97
CA PRO A 85 38.39 7.33 19.13
C PRO A 85 37.07 7.12 19.88
N LEU A 86 36.20 8.12 19.81
CA LEU A 86 34.86 8.10 20.37
C LEU A 86 33.86 7.56 19.34
N GLN A 87 32.91 6.79 19.84
CA GLN A 87 31.78 6.28 19.08
C GLN A 87 30.70 7.36 18.90
N PRO A 88 29.81 7.24 17.88
CA PRO A 88 28.74 8.21 17.68
C PRO A 88 27.89 8.48 18.92
N TRP A 89 27.55 7.46 19.71
CA TRP A 89 26.75 7.65 20.93
C TRP A 89 27.48 8.36 22.08
N GLN A 90 28.79 8.63 21.94
CA GLN A 90 29.61 9.36 22.93
C GLN A 90 29.68 10.86 22.67
N ILE A 91 29.24 11.31 21.49
CA ILE A 91 29.26 12.73 21.14
C ILE A 91 27.87 13.33 21.28
N THR A 92 27.80 14.65 21.52
CA THR A 92 26.51 15.32 21.63
C THR A 92 25.83 15.40 20.27
N ARG A 93 24.51 15.46 20.27
CA ARG A 93 23.76 15.51 19.04
C ARG A 93 24.10 16.73 18.20
N LYS A 94 24.27 17.89 18.83
CA LYS A 94 24.67 19.13 18.15
C LYS A 94 25.97 18.94 17.34
N ARG A 95 26.94 18.21 17.89
CA ARG A 95 28.20 17.90 17.20
C ARG A 95 27.98 16.93 16.04
N TRP A 96 27.11 15.93 16.22
CA TRP A 96 26.72 15.02 15.14
C TRP A 96 26.00 15.74 13.99
N GLU A 97 25.10 16.67 14.29
CA GLU A 97 24.39 17.47 13.28
C GLU A 97 25.37 18.33 12.47
N ILE A 98 26.37 18.93 13.12
CA ILE A 98 27.42 19.69 12.40
C ILE A 98 28.29 18.75 11.55
N PHE A 99 28.61 17.55 12.04
CA PHE A 99 29.30 16.53 11.23
C PHE A 99 28.48 16.17 9.98
N GLN A 100 27.18 15.93 10.14
CA GLN A 100 26.26 15.64 9.02
C GLN A 100 26.14 16.82 8.04
N PHE A 101 26.15 18.05 8.55
CA PHE A 101 26.09 19.26 7.74
C PHE A 101 27.28 19.39 6.78
N VAL A 102 28.45 18.82 7.05
CA VAL A 102 29.58 18.81 6.11
C VAL A 102 29.22 18.11 4.80
N PHE A 103 28.41 17.04 4.86
CA PHE A 103 27.94 16.35 3.65
C PHE A 103 26.90 17.18 2.89
N GLU A 104 26.07 17.96 3.59
CA GLU A 104 25.19 18.95 2.94
C GLU A 104 26.03 20.01 2.21
N LEU A 105 27.10 20.49 2.84
CA LEU A 105 28.01 21.47 2.26
C LEU A 105 28.67 20.94 0.97
N ALA A 106 28.93 19.63 0.88
CA ALA A 106 29.47 18.99 -0.32
C ALA A 106 28.52 19.03 -1.53
N THR A 107 27.22 19.29 -1.33
CA THR A 107 26.27 19.54 -2.42
C THR A 107 26.32 20.98 -2.95
N LYS A 108 27.08 21.85 -2.28
CA LYS A 108 27.09 23.31 -2.42
C LYS A 108 28.49 23.81 -2.78
N ALA A 109 29.05 23.32 -3.89
CA ALA A 109 30.46 23.52 -4.26
C ALA A 109 30.94 24.99 -4.30
N ALA A 110 30.12 25.91 -4.82
CA ALA A 110 30.47 27.34 -4.92
C ALA A 110 30.65 28.05 -3.56
N TRP A 111 30.17 27.43 -2.48
CA TRP A 111 30.33 27.92 -1.12
C TRP A 111 31.71 27.60 -0.56
N MET A 112 32.27 26.45 -0.92
CA MET A 112 33.58 26.00 -0.43
C MET A 112 34.73 26.38 -1.36
N LEU A 113 34.49 26.35 -2.67
CA LEU A 113 35.52 26.47 -3.70
C LEU A 113 35.35 27.78 -4.49
N SER A 114 36.48 28.38 -4.87
CA SER A 114 36.51 29.46 -5.85
C SER A 114 36.21 28.93 -7.27
N GLY A 115 35.93 29.83 -8.21
CA GLY A 115 35.76 29.45 -9.62
C GLY A 115 37.00 28.75 -10.18
N GLU A 116 38.18 29.30 -9.90
CA GLU A 116 39.47 28.73 -10.30
C GLU A 116 39.70 27.33 -9.69
N GLN A 117 39.35 27.13 -8.41
CA GLN A 117 39.44 25.82 -7.77
C GLN A 117 38.48 24.80 -8.44
N LEU A 118 37.24 25.22 -8.75
CA LEU A 118 36.28 24.35 -9.43
C LEU A 118 36.75 23.94 -10.83
N GLU A 119 37.29 24.89 -11.59
CA GLU A 119 37.85 24.61 -12.92
C GLU A 119 39.03 23.64 -12.84
N ALA A 120 39.95 23.85 -11.90
CA ALA A 120 41.09 22.96 -11.68
C ALA A 120 40.67 21.52 -11.32
N GLU A 121 39.67 21.36 -10.45
CA GLU A 121 39.12 20.04 -10.07
C GLU A 121 38.43 19.33 -11.25
N VAL A 122 37.68 20.08 -12.07
CA VAL A 122 37.03 19.54 -13.27
C VAL A 122 38.05 19.09 -14.31
N GLU A 123 39.09 19.88 -14.56
CA GLU A 123 40.17 19.51 -15.48
C GLU A 123 40.98 18.32 -14.95
N ALA A 124 41.28 18.28 -13.65
CA ALA A 124 41.95 17.14 -13.03
C ALA A 124 41.13 15.84 -13.15
N ALA A 125 39.82 15.90 -12.88
CA ALA A 125 38.92 14.75 -13.02
C ALA A 125 38.81 14.29 -14.48
N ARG A 126 38.73 15.22 -15.43
CA ARG A 126 38.72 14.92 -16.87
C ARG A 126 40.03 14.27 -17.30
N GLY A 127 41.17 14.77 -16.82
CA GLY A 127 42.49 14.19 -17.07
C GLY A 127 42.64 12.76 -16.55
N ALA A 128 41.92 12.42 -15.46
CA ALA A 128 41.83 11.06 -14.92
C ALA A 128 40.74 10.20 -15.59
N GLY A 129 40.06 10.69 -16.63
CA GLY A 129 39.03 9.96 -17.37
C GLY A 129 37.65 9.91 -16.69
N GLY A 130 37.38 10.81 -15.74
CA GLY A 130 36.12 10.86 -14.98
C GLY A 130 35.45 12.23 -14.99
N HIS A 131 34.37 12.36 -14.22
CA HIS A 131 33.72 13.63 -13.93
C HIS A 131 33.96 14.03 -12.47
N PHE A 132 34.10 15.33 -12.21
CA PHE A 132 34.20 15.83 -10.86
C PHE A 132 32.84 15.80 -10.15
N HIS A 133 32.77 15.16 -8.99
CA HIS A 133 31.60 15.14 -8.12
C HIS A 133 32.04 15.38 -6.67
N LEU A 134 31.73 16.58 -6.15
CA LEU A 134 32.19 17.03 -4.83
C LEU A 134 31.71 16.12 -3.67
N PRO A 135 30.47 15.60 -3.66
CA PRO A 135 30.05 14.65 -2.63
C PRO A 135 30.94 13.39 -2.55
N ASP A 136 31.45 12.87 -3.67
CA ASP A 136 32.31 11.68 -3.65
C ASP A 136 33.67 11.98 -3.01
N VAL A 137 34.17 13.20 -3.19
CA VAL A 137 35.41 13.67 -2.53
C VAL A 137 35.20 13.76 -1.02
N CYS A 138 34.06 14.32 -0.60
CA CYS A 138 33.67 14.42 0.80
C CYS A 138 33.52 13.02 1.45
N ASP A 139 32.81 12.10 0.79
CA ASP A 139 32.61 10.74 1.27
C ASP A 139 33.93 9.98 1.39
N ARG A 140 34.86 10.13 0.43
CA ARG A 140 36.21 9.53 0.53
C ARG A 140 36.99 10.07 1.73
N ALA A 141 36.97 11.38 1.95
CA ALA A 141 37.67 12.00 3.08
C ALA A 141 37.08 11.53 4.43
N ALA A 142 35.76 11.50 4.55
CA ALA A 142 35.08 11.01 5.75
C ALA A 142 35.37 9.52 6.01
N ASN A 143 35.21 8.67 4.98
CA ASN A 143 35.42 7.23 5.12
C ASN A 143 36.87 6.87 5.47
N SER A 144 37.85 7.63 4.95
CA SER A 144 39.26 7.45 5.27
C SER A 144 39.57 7.67 6.76
N LEU A 145 38.88 8.62 7.39
CA LEU A 145 39.15 9.02 8.78
C LEU A 145 38.25 8.32 9.80
N PHE A 146 36.96 8.17 9.49
CA PHE A 146 35.96 7.64 10.42
C PHE A 146 35.55 6.20 10.11
N GLY A 147 35.83 5.69 8.90
CA GLY A 147 35.32 4.40 8.43
C GLY A 147 33.83 4.41 8.05
N PHE A 148 33.21 5.59 7.98
CA PHE A 148 31.82 5.79 7.55
C PHE A 148 31.60 7.16 6.92
N THR A 149 30.46 7.34 6.25
CA THR A 149 30.05 8.57 5.53
C THR A 149 28.79 9.19 6.16
N SER A 150 28.06 10.03 5.42
CA SER A 150 26.76 10.59 5.84
C SER A 150 25.76 9.54 6.35
N GLN A 151 25.83 8.32 5.82
CA GLN A 151 24.97 7.20 6.24
C GLN A 151 25.34 6.61 7.62
N GLY A 152 26.38 7.13 8.28
CA GLY A 152 26.83 6.67 9.59
C GLY A 152 27.43 5.26 9.61
N PRO A 153 27.95 4.81 10.77
CA PRO A 153 28.51 3.48 10.89
C PRO A 153 27.43 2.39 10.92
N ARG A 154 27.88 1.14 10.78
CA ARG A 154 27.02 -0.03 10.95
C ARG A 154 26.55 -0.17 12.40
N LEU A 155 25.26 -0.38 12.58
CA LEU A 155 24.64 -0.60 13.87
C LEU A 155 24.93 -2.01 14.40
N PRO A 156 25.29 -2.17 15.68
CA PRO A 156 25.71 -3.47 16.23
C PRO A 156 24.59 -4.52 16.29
N LEU A 157 23.32 -4.09 16.40
CA LEU A 157 22.19 -5.00 16.59
C LEU A 157 21.48 -5.37 15.28
N SER A 158 21.40 -4.45 14.32
CA SER A 158 20.69 -4.66 13.04
C SER A 158 21.63 -4.91 11.86
N GLY A 159 22.92 -4.58 11.99
CA GLY A 159 23.90 -4.64 10.90
C GLY A 159 23.71 -3.59 9.80
N MET A 160 22.64 -2.78 9.87
CA MET A 160 22.35 -1.71 8.91
C MET A 160 23.19 -0.46 9.21
N VAL A 161 23.46 0.34 8.18
CA VAL A 161 24.01 1.70 8.34
C VAL A 161 22.88 2.68 8.67
N ASN A 162 23.15 3.66 9.54
CA ASN A 162 22.18 4.71 9.85
C ASN A 162 22.86 6.03 10.21
N GLY A 163 22.45 7.13 9.57
CA GLY A 163 23.01 8.46 9.80
C GLY A 163 22.38 9.21 10.99
N ARG A 164 21.31 8.70 11.60
CA ARG A 164 20.58 9.35 12.69
C ARG A 164 21.27 9.12 14.03
N HIS A 165 21.59 10.19 14.75
CA HIS A 165 22.31 10.12 16.03
C HIS A 165 21.54 9.32 17.09
N GLU A 166 20.23 9.54 17.19
CA GLU A 166 19.36 8.90 18.18
C GLU A 166 19.36 7.38 18.05
N VAL A 167 19.56 6.84 16.84
CA VAL A 167 19.60 5.40 16.59
C VAL A 167 20.85 4.78 17.21
N HIS A 168 22.00 5.44 17.07
CA HIS A 168 23.26 5.00 17.70
C HIS A 168 23.17 5.02 19.22
N VAL A 169 22.61 6.10 19.78
CA VAL A 169 22.39 6.25 21.22
C VAL A 169 21.44 5.17 21.73
N ALA A 170 20.37 4.85 21.00
CA ALA A 170 19.42 3.80 21.40
C ALA A 170 20.02 2.40 21.37
N HIS A 171 20.82 2.08 20.35
CA HIS A 171 21.50 0.80 20.29
C HIS A 171 22.53 0.67 21.42
N ALA A 172 23.28 1.72 21.72
CA ALA A 172 24.20 1.74 22.85
C ALA A 172 23.48 1.59 24.19
N LEU A 173 22.32 2.25 24.35
CA LEU A 173 21.52 2.18 25.56
C LEU A 173 20.92 0.78 25.74
N PHE A 174 20.45 0.18 24.65
CA PHE A 174 19.98 -1.20 24.64
C PHE A 174 21.07 -2.18 25.08
N LEU A 175 22.30 -1.99 24.60
CA LEU A 175 23.46 -2.80 24.98
C LEU A 175 24.01 -2.49 26.39
N ASP A 176 23.32 -1.62 27.14
CA ASP A 176 23.74 -1.13 28.46
C ASP A 176 25.17 -0.53 28.47
N LEU A 177 25.55 0.11 27.37
CA LEU A 177 26.81 0.84 27.28
C LEU A 177 26.72 2.15 28.06
N ARG A 178 27.86 2.60 28.61
CA ARG A 178 27.93 3.82 29.39
C ARG A 178 27.85 5.07 28.51
N ILE A 179 26.65 5.61 28.32
CA ILE A 179 26.41 6.85 27.56
C ILE A 179 26.67 8.08 28.44
N PRO A 180 27.39 9.11 27.96
CA PRO A 180 27.57 10.35 28.72
C PRO A 180 26.24 11.06 29.00
N ASP A 181 26.05 11.59 30.21
CA ASP A 181 24.83 12.31 30.59
C ASP A 181 24.56 13.55 29.72
N THR A 182 25.61 14.19 29.23
CA THR A 182 25.51 15.32 28.30
C THR A 182 24.87 14.91 26.97
N VAL A 183 25.03 13.65 26.55
CA VAL A 183 24.37 13.11 25.35
C VAL A 183 22.93 12.74 25.66
N LEU A 184 22.66 12.08 26.79
CA LEU A 184 21.30 11.73 27.19
C LEU A 184 20.43 12.97 27.45
N ALA A 185 21.02 14.07 27.91
CA ALA A 185 20.33 15.34 28.11
C ALA A 185 19.66 15.87 26.82
N ASP A 186 20.25 15.65 25.65
CA ASP A 186 19.68 16.04 24.34
C ASP A 186 18.38 15.26 24.01
N TYR A 187 18.10 14.18 24.73
CA TYR A 187 16.99 13.25 24.48
C TYR A 187 15.94 13.22 25.58
N ARG A 188 16.28 13.67 26.79
CA ARG A 188 15.33 13.73 27.91
C ARG A 188 14.30 14.83 27.63
N GLY A 189 13.03 14.44 27.46
CA GLY A 189 11.90 15.38 27.34
C GLY A 189 11.55 15.84 25.92
N ASP A 190 12.29 15.44 24.88
CA ASP A 190 11.91 15.75 23.48
C ASP A 190 11.39 14.50 22.73
N THR A 191 10.08 14.34 22.74
CA THR A 191 9.38 13.23 22.07
C THR A 191 9.46 13.29 20.54
N LYS A 192 9.89 14.41 19.94
CA LYS A 192 9.96 14.54 18.48
C LYS A 192 11.05 13.66 17.87
N HIS A 193 12.04 13.26 18.66
CA HIS A 193 13.16 12.44 18.20
C HIS A 193 12.84 10.94 18.15
N PHE A 194 11.73 10.52 18.77
CA PHE A 194 11.38 9.10 18.93
C PHE A 194 10.24 8.66 18.02
N ARG A 195 10.10 9.29 16.86
CA ARG A 195 9.06 8.96 15.88
C ARG A 195 9.37 7.63 15.16
N HIS A 196 8.31 7.03 14.63
CA HIS A 196 8.34 5.82 13.79
C HIS A 196 9.02 4.61 14.47
N ASP A 197 10.26 4.31 14.09
CA ASP A 197 11.05 3.13 14.46
C ASP A 197 11.73 3.24 15.83
N MET A 198 11.71 4.42 16.45
CA MET A 198 12.42 4.72 17.71
C MET A 198 11.52 4.80 18.95
N GLN A 199 10.26 4.39 18.82
CA GLN A 199 9.26 4.51 19.89
C GLN A 199 9.56 3.64 21.13
N TRP A 200 10.51 2.69 21.03
CA TRP A 200 10.97 1.86 22.14
C TRP A 200 12.08 2.53 22.98
N PHE A 201 12.79 3.50 22.42
CA PHE A 201 13.92 4.12 23.09
C PHE A 201 13.56 4.88 24.38
N PRO A 202 12.45 5.64 24.47
CA PRO A 202 12.03 6.27 25.72
C PRO A 202 11.84 5.26 26.85
N VAL A 203 11.29 4.08 26.54
CA VAL A 203 11.09 3.02 27.54
C VAL A 203 12.42 2.56 28.13
N LEU A 204 13.48 2.46 27.32
CA LEU A 204 14.81 2.11 27.82
C LEU A 204 15.48 3.22 28.61
N LEU A 205 15.16 4.49 28.32
CA LEU A 205 15.63 5.60 29.15
C LEU A 205 15.03 5.51 30.55
N ASP A 206 13.73 5.26 30.64
CA ASP A 206 12.97 5.27 31.89
C ASP A 206 13.07 3.96 32.68
N VAL A 207 13.31 2.84 31.99
CA VAL A 207 13.30 1.48 32.59
C VAL A 207 14.63 0.76 32.31
N PRO A 208 15.69 1.02 33.13
CA PRO A 208 17.02 0.44 32.92
C PRO A 208 17.06 -1.10 32.96
N ILE A 209 16.16 -1.76 33.70
CA ILE A 209 16.13 -3.23 33.80
C ILE A 209 15.83 -3.93 32.45
N LEU A 210 15.35 -3.20 31.43
CA LEU A 210 15.15 -3.77 30.10
C LEU A 210 16.43 -3.77 29.24
N ARG A 211 17.44 -3.00 29.63
CA ARG A 211 18.70 -2.90 28.89
C ARG A 211 19.45 -4.23 28.98
N ASN A 212 19.90 -4.72 27.83
CA ASN A 212 20.68 -5.94 27.63
C ASN A 212 20.11 -7.21 28.29
N SER A 213 18.81 -7.21 28.64
CA SER A 213 18.18 -8.29 29.42
C SER A 213 17.44 -9.30 28.56
N LEU A 214 17.11 -8.94 27.31
CA LEU A 214 16.43 -9.78 26.34
C LEU A 214 17.08 -9.58 24.96
N PRO A 215 16.93 -10.52 24.01
CA PRO A 215 17.33 -10.29 22.63
C PRO A 215 16.62 -9.08 22.01
N TYR A 216 17.29 -8.37 21.10
CA TYR A 216 16.78 -7.11 20.51
C TYR A 216 15.38 -7.26 19.88
N GLY A 217 15.17 -8.27 19.04
CA GLY A 217 13.87 -8.51 18.40
C GLY A 217 12.74 -8.82 19.40
N VAL A 218 13.08 -9.53 20.48
CA VAL A 218 12.16 -9.90 21.57
C VAL A 218 11.75 -8.67 22.36
N MET A 219 12.73 -7.88 22.82
CA MET A 219 12.45 -6.63 23.52
C MET A 219 11.64 -5.67 22.66
N HIS A 220 12.01 -5.53 21.38
CA HIS A 220 11.36 -4.61 20.46
C HIS A 220 9.90 -4.98 20.25
N SER A 221 9.62 -6.28 20.10
CA SER A 221 8.26 -6.81 20.03
C SER A 221 7.49 -6.58 21.32
N ALA A 222 8.10 -6.83 22.49
CA ALA A 222 7.45 -6.62 23.79
C ALA A 222 7.03 -5.16 24.01
N VAL A 223 7.94 -4.21 23.77
CA VAL A 223 7.65 -2.78 23.89
C VAL A 223 6.57 -2.34 22.90
N ALA A 224 6.62 -2.83 21.66
CA ALA A 224 5.59 -2.56 20.66
C ALA A 224 4.20 -3.09 21.09
N ILE A 225 4.14 -4.29 21.68
CA ILE A 225 2.90 -4.88 22.21
C ILE A 225 2.30 -3.98 23.30
N PHE A 226 3.07 -3.60 24.33
CA PHE A 226 2.54 -2.76 25.41
C PHE A 226 2.14 -1.36 24.96
N ARG A 227 2.81 -0.82 23.93
CA ARG A 227 2.36 0.39 23.26
C ARG A 227 0.98 0.23 22.62
N HIS A 228 0.71 -0.89 21.94
CA HIS A 228 -0.61 -1.19 21.38
C HIS A 228 -1.68 -1.40 22.47
N GLU A 229 -1.30 -1.95 23.63
CA GLU A 229 -2.16 -2.03 24.83
C GLU A 229 -2.39 -0.66 25.49
N LYS A 230 -1.70 0.40 25.04
CA LYS A 230 -1.70 1.72 25.69
C LYS A 230 -1.31 1.66 27.17
N ARG A 231 -0.45 0.70 27.53
CA ARG A 231 0.06 0.52 28.89
C ARG A 231 1.49 1.01 28.96
N VAL A 232 1.75 1.92 29.90
CA VAL A 232 3.10 2.41 30.17
C VAL A 232 3.90 1.28 30.81
N VAL A 233 5.12 1.07 30.33
CA VAL A 233 6.07 0.11 30.92
C VAL A 233 6.85 0.84 31.99
N ASP A 234 6.57 0.53 33.25
CA ASP A 234 7.33 0.97 34.42
C ASP A 234 8.36 -0.10 34.83
N ALA A 235 9.04 0.12 35.95
CA ALA A 235 10.06 -0.81 36.45
C ALA A 235 9.50 -2.18 36.84
N GLU A 236 8.31 -2.24 37.44
CA GLU A 236 7.68 -3.50 37.89
C GLU A 236 7.20 -4.33 36.70
N LEU A 237 6.51 -3.69 35.75
CA LEU A 237 6.10 -4.32 34.51
C LEU A 237 7.33 -4.72 33.67
N GLY A 238 8.36 -3.88 33.61
CA GLY A 238 9.64 -4.18 32.96
C GLY A 238 10.29 -5.44 33.51
N ALA A 239 10.39 -5.58 34.84
CA ALA A 239 10.92 -6.79 35.48
C ALA A 239 10.08 -8.04 35.14
N SER A 240 8.75 -7.88 35.14
CA SER A 240 7.83 -8.97 34.80
C SER A 240 7.95 -9.41 33.33
N ILE A 241 8.15 -8.45 32.41
CA ILE A 241 8.41 -8.72 30.99
C ILE A 241 9.71 -9.52 30.83
N VAL A 242 10.79 -9.10 31.49
CA VAL A 242 12.08 -9.81 31.44
C VAL A 242 11.91 -11.24 31.95
N ALA A 243 11.28 -11.42 33.12
CA ALA A 243 11.04 -12.75 33.68
C ALA A 243 10.21 -13.65 32.75
N ALA A 244 9.17 -13.10 32.10
CA ALA A 244 8.32 -13.86 31.18
C ALA A 244 9.01 -14.25 29.87
N LEU A 245 10.01 -13.47 29.43
CA LEU A 245 10.64 -13.62 28.11
C LEU A 245 12.09 -14.10 28.17
N GLN A 246 12.68 -14.33 29.34
CA GLN A 246 14.10 -14.65 29.51
C GLN A 246 14.56 -15.87 28.69
N SER A 247 13.70 -16.87 28.51
CA SER A 247 13.99 -18.07 27.72
C SER A 247 13.57 -17.98 26.25
N THR A 248 13.26 -16.78 25.76
CA THR A 248 12.77 -16.58 24.39
C THR A 248 13.94 -16.51 23.41
N PRO A 249 13.94 -17.32 22.34
CA PRO A 249 14.96 -17.25 21.30
C PRO A 249 15.07 -15.87 20.65
N ALA A 250 16.25 -15.52 20.14
CA ALA A 250 16.50 -14.21 19.52
C ALA A 250 15.73 -13.99 18.21
N ASP A 251 15.40 -15.08 17.51
CA ASP A 251 14.62 -15.12 16.28
C ASP A 251 13.10 -15.24 16.52
N ALA A 252 12.66 -15.19 17.77
CA ALA A 252 11.24 -15.24 18.09
C ALA A 252 10.46 -14.10 17.42
N THR A 253 9.35 -14.47 16.82
CA THR A 253 8.45 -13.57 16.12
C THR A 253 7.61 -12.74 17.08
N TYR A 254 7.04 -11.64 16.59
CA TYR A 254 6.08 -10.83 17.35
C TYR A 254 4.95 -11.67 17.96
N VAL A 255 4.44 -12.65 17.22
CA VAL A 255 3.34 -13.53 17.64
C VAL A 255 3.76 -14.41 18.83
N GLU A 256 4.97 -14.96 18.79
CA GLU A 256 5.50 -15.79 19.86
C GLU A 256 5.81 -15.02 21.16
N VAL A 257 6.19 -13.75 21.02
CA VAL A 257 6.36 -12.84 22.17
C VAL A 257 5.00 -12.49 22.78
N ASP A 258 4.00 -12.16 21.95
CA ASP A 258 2.62 -11.90 22.41
C ASP A 258 2.03 -13.11 23.15
N ASP A 259 2.22 -14.33 22.60
CA ASP A 259 1.76 -15.56 23.23
C ASP A 259 2.40 -15.83 24.60
N ARG A 260 3.71 -15.60 24.73
CA ARG A 260 4.42 -15.78 26.01
C ARG A 260 3.98 -14.76 27.05
N LEU A 261 3.87 -13.49 26.67
CA LEU A 261 3.37 -12.44 27.57
C LEU A 261 1.93 -12.71 28.02
N PHE A 262 1.09 -13.23 27.11
CA PHE A 262 -0.27 -13.65 27.43
C PHE A 262 -0.31 -14.88 28.35
N ALA A 263 0.53 -15.89 28.11
CA ALA A 263 0.64 -17.07 28.97
C ALA A 263 1.16 -16.72 30.38
N ALA A 264 2.01 -15.70 30.50
CA ALA A 264 2.48 -15.16 31.76
C ALA A 264 1.44 -14.28 32.49
N GLY A 265 0.26 -14.07 31.92
CA GLY A 265 -0.80 -13.24 32.50
C GLY A 265 -0.54 -11.73 32.42
N LEU A 266 0.49 -11.30 31.68
CA LEU A 266 0.81 -9.89 31.52
C LEU A 266 -0.08 -9.19 30.49
N LEU A 267 -0.70 -9.95 29.59
CA LEU A 267 -1.68 -9.46 28.62
C LEU A 267 -3.05 -10.07 28.92
N SER A 268 -4.10 -9.29 28.71
CA SER A 268 -5.49 -9.74 28.83
C SER A 268 -6.01 -10.28 27.50
N LYS A 269 -7.16 -10.95 27.56
CA LYS A 269 -7.95 -11.28 26.38
C LYS A 269 -8.37 -9.98 25.69
N LEU A 270 -8.37 -9.98 24.35
CA LEU A 270 -8.83 -8.83 23.58
C LEU A 270 -10.35 -8.74 23.64
N ASP A 271 -10.85 -7.53 23.88
CA ASP A 271 -12.28 -7.24 23.86
C ASP A 271 -12.86 -7.40 22.45
N LEU A 272 -14.15 -7.75 22.41
CA LEU A 272 -14.91 -7.76 21.17
C LEU A 272 -15.23 -6.32 20.75
N PRO A 273 -15.20 -6.00 19.45
CA PRO A 273 -15.63 -4.70 18.95
C PRO A 273 -17.05 -4.36 19.41
N GLU A 274 -17.34 -3.07 19.64
CA GLU A 274 -18.65 -2.59 20.13
C GLU A 274 -19.83 -3.08 19.30
N VAL A 275 -19.63 -3.24 17.98
CA VAL A 275 -20.66 -3.78 17.09
C VAL A 275 -21.19 -5.12 17.56
N TYR A 276 -20.40 -5.95 18.25
CA TYR A 276 -20.79 -7.26 18.80
C TYR A 276 -21.51 -7.20 20.15
N GLN A 277 -21.57 -6.04 20.78
CA GLN A 277 -22.25 -5.83 22.06
C GLN A 277 -23.74 -5.52 21.88
N THR A 278 -24.14 -5.05 20.70
CA THR A 278 -25.53 -4.74 20.38
C THR A 278 -26.21 -5.90 19.64
N PRO A 279 -27.40 -6.36 20.09
CA PRO A 279 -28.21 -7.31 19.33
C PRO A 279 -28.58 -6.75 17.96
N VAL A 280 -28.59 -7.61 16.93
CA VAL A 280 -29.01 -7.24 15.57
C VAL A 280 -30.33 -7.94 15.29
N ASP A 281 -31.31 -7.20 14.77
CA ASP A 281 -32.52 -7.80 14.22
C ASP A 281 -32.18 -8.56 12.93
N VAL A 282 -32.34 -9.88 12.99
CA VAL A 282 -32.07 -10.80 11.87
C VAL A 282 -33.34 -11.21 11.13
N GLY A 283 -34.51 -10.75 11.60
CA GLY A 283 -35.83 -11.21 11.17
C GLY A 283 -36.19 -12.59 11.73
N GLY A 284 -37.40 -13.04 11.39
CA GLY A 284 -37.89 -14.38 11.72
C GLY A 284 -37.94 -15.31 10.50
N PRO A 285 -37.88 -16.64 10.71
CA PRO A 285 -38.12 -17.60 9.63
C PRO A 285 -39.60 -17.53 9.19
N THR A 286 -39.84 -17.48 7.88
CA THR A 286 -41.20 -17.63 7.33
C THR A 286 -41.67 -19.07 7.35
N SER A 287 -40.74 -20.05 7.36
CA SER A 287 -41.07 -21.47 7.42
C SER A 287 -39.91 -22.35 7.94
N PRO A 288 -40.16 -23.64 8.25
CA PRO A 288 -39.11 -24.57 8.68
C PRO A 288 -37.96 -24.73 7.68
N VAL A 289 -38.26 -24.61 6.38
CA VAL A 289 -37.26 -24.64 5.30
C VAL A 289 -36.30 -23.46 5.43
N ALA A 290 -36.82 -22.26 5.68
CA ALA A 290 -36.01 -21.06 5.89
C ALA A 290 -35.14 -21.17 7.16
N ALA A 291 -35.73 -21.68 8.26
CA ALA A 291 -35.02 -21.93 9.50
C ALA A 291 -33.83 -22.88 9.30
N ARG A 292 -34.08 -24.02 8.65
CA ARG A 292 -33.05 -25.03 8.40
C ARG A 292 -31.97 -24.53 7.44
N LEU A 293 -32.35 -23.82 6.38
CA LEU A 293 -31.40 -23.26 5.42
C LEU A 293 -30.45 -22.26 6.07
N ARG A 294 -30.97 -21.34 6.88
CA ARG A 294 -30.13 -20.38 7.61
C ARG A 294 -29.13 -21.10 8.52
N ALA A 295 -29.57 -22.12 9.26
CA ALA A 295 -28.71 -22.89 10.14
C ALA A 295 -27.55 -23.53 9.37
N LEU A 296 -27.83 -24.20 8.25
CA LEU A 296 -26.81 -24.84 7.40
C LEU A 296 -25.84 -23.83 6.77
N ILE A 297 -26.33 -22.66 6.36
CA ILE A 297 -25.47 -21.57 5.85
C ILE A 297 -24.55 -21.09 6.98
N GLY A 298 -25.09 -20.87 8.17
CA GLY A 298 -24.31 -20.41 9.32
C GLY A 298 -23.24 -21.40 9.74
N GLU A 299 -23.56 -22.68 9.82
CA GLU A 299 -22.61 -23.75 10.15
C GLU A 299 -21.48 -23.84 9.10
N ALA A 300 -21.82 -23.79 7.81
CA ALA A 300 -20.81 -23.85 6.75
C ALA A 300 -19.87 -22.64 6.76
N ILE A 301 -20.39 -21.43 6.98
CA ILE A 301 -19.57 -20.21 7.11
C ILE A 301 -18.67 -20.31 8.34
N LEU A 302 -19.22 -20.76 9.48
CA LEU A 302 -18.47 -20.91 10.72
C LEU A 302 -17.33 -21.91 10.55
N SER A 303 -17.60 -23.12 10.05
CA SER A 303 -16.57 -24.17 9.85
C SER A 303 -15.41 -23.66 8.99
N LYS A 304 -15.73 -23.08 7.83
CA LYS A 304 -14.72 -22.53 6.92
C LYS A 304 -13.90 -21.40 7.57
N THR A 305 -14.55 -20.56 8.37
CA THR A 305 -13.86 -19.49 9.09
C THR A 305 -12.92 -20.05 10.14
N LEU A 306 -13.36 -21.03 10.92
CA LEU A 306 -12.55 -21.68 11.95
C LEU A 306 -11.34 -22.43 11.34
N GLU A 307 -11.53 -23.18 10.26
CA GLU A 307 -10.45 -23.85 9.53
C GLU A 307 -9.39 -22.86 9.03
N ASN A 308 -9.83 -21.71 8.49
CA ASN A 308 -8.91 -20.65 8.07
C ASN A 308 -8.15 -20.05 9.27
N LEU A 309 -8.83 -19.79 10.39
CA LEU A 309 -8.19 -19.26 11.60
C LEU A 309 -7.18 -20.24 12.19
N GLU A 310 -7.48 -21.54 12.21
CA GLU A 310 -6.56 -22.59 12.63
C GLU A 310 -5.34 -22.67 11.70
N THR A 311 -5.56 -22.58 10.39
CA THR A 311 -4.48 -22.55 9.40
C THR A 311 -3.56 -21.36 9.60
N GLU A 312 -4.11 -20.15 9.79
CA GLU A 312 -3.30 -18.95 10.01
C GLU A 312 -2.58 -18.97 11.38
N ARG A 313 -3.19 -19.61 12.39
CA ARG A 313 -2.54 -19.85 13.69
C ARG A 313 -1.36 -20.81 13.56
N ALA A 314 -1.53 -21.93 12.84
CA ALA A 314 -0.49 -22.91 12.59
C ALA A 314 0.70 -22.32 11.80
N LYS A 315 0.46 -21.34 10.93
CA LYS A 315 1.50 -20.57 10.22
C LYS A 315 2.18 -19.50 11.08
N GLY A 316 1.83 -19.37 12.36
CA GLY A 316 2.41 -18.36 13.26
C GLY A 316 2.01 -16.91 12.93
N ARG A 317 0.91 -16.68 12.22
CA ARG A 317 0.45 -15.33 11.82
C ARG A 317 -0.55 -14.71 12.80
N LEU A 318 -1.13 -15.53 13.68
CA LEU A 318 -2.08 -15.11 14.70
C LEU A 318 -1.56 -15.49 16.08
N SER A 319 -1.55 -14.53 17.01
CA SER A 319 -1.38 -14.82 18.43
C SER A 319 -2.64 -15.44 19.02
N LEU A 320 -2.49 -16.14 20.14
CA LEU A 320 -3.52 -16.88 20.83
C LEU A 320 -4.70 -15.99 21.24
N ARG A 321 -4.42 -14.81 21.79
CA ARG A 321 -5.47 -13.87 22.21
C ARG A 321 -6.23 -13.28 21.01
N ARG A 322 -5.55 -13.05 19.88
CA ARG A 322 -6.19 -12.63 18.63
C ARG A 322 -7.03 -13.75 18.05
N TYR A 323 -6.47 -14.96 17.93
CA TYR A 323 -7.20 -16.15 17.49
C TYR A 323 -8.49 -16.35 18.31
N ARG A 324 -8.41 -16.29 19.65
CA ARG A 324 -9.58 -16.42 20.53
C ARG A 324 -10.64 -15.35 20.24
N ARG A 325 -10.25 -14.09 20.04
CA ARG A 325 -11.19 -13.01 19.68
C ARG A 325 -11.87 -13.28 18.34
N GLU A 326 -11.11 -13.66 17.31
CA GLU A 326 -11.67 -13.94 15.98
C GLU A 326 -12.61 -15.15 15.99
N VAL A 327 -12.31 -16.19 16.80
CA VAL A 327 -13.22 -17.33 17.02
C VAL A 327 -14.53 -16.87 17.67
N ASP A 328 -14.47 -16.02 18.70
CA ASP A 328 -15.66 -15.48 19.35
C ASP A 328 -16.49 -14.61 18.38
N MET A 329 -15.83 -13.78 17.56
CA MET A 329 -16.49 -13.00 16.51
C MET A 329 -17.18 -13.92 15.49
N ALA A 330 -16.51 -14.97 15.02
CA ALA A 330 -17.09 -15.91 14.05
C ALA A 330 -18.35 -16.61 14.59
N LYS A 331 -18.34 -17.01 15.87
CA LYS A 331 -19.51 -17.60 16.55
C LYS A 331 -20.68 -16.61 16.63
N LEU A 332 -20.39 -15.34 16.91
CA LEU A 332 -21.42 -14.30 16.96
C LEU A 332 -21.96 -13.95 15.56
N GLU A 333 -21.10 -13.90 14.54
CA GLU A 333 -21.49 -13.66 13.15
C GLU A 333 -22.46 -14.72 12.62
N GLN A 334 -22.27 -15.99 13.00
CA GLN A 334 -23.23 -17.06 12.70
C GLN A 334 -24.65 -16.68 13.17
N GLY A 335 -24.76 -16.11 14.38
CA GLY A 335 -26.01 -15.65 14.97
C GLY A 335 -26.61 -14.42 14.28
N ARG A 336 -25.82 -13.67 13.49
CA ARG A 336 -26.18 -12.41 12.84
C ARG A 336 -26.64 -12.53 11.40
N LEU A 337 -26.59 -13.72 10.83
CA LEU A 337 -27.07 -13.97 9.47
C LEU A 337 -28.54 -13.61 9.33
N LYS A 338 -28.93 -12.84 8.31
CA LYS A 338 -30.34 -12.46 8.11
C LYS A 338 -31.16 -13.59 7.49
N PHE A 339 -32.47 -13.58 7.76
CA PHE A 339 -33.42 -14.52 7.16
C PHE A 339 -33.86 -14.17 5.72
N ASP A 340 -33.52 -12.99 5.18
CA ASP A 340 -34.02 -12.52 3.87
C ASP A 340 -33.81 -13.50 2.71
N ARG A 341 -32.61 -14.09 2.60
CA ARG A 341 -32.31 -15.06 1.53
C ARG A 341 -32.96 -16.43 1.82
N PRO A 342 -32.84 -17.00 3.04
CA PRO A 342 -33.58 -18.22 3.40
C PRO A 342 -35.09 -18.12 3.20
N ASN A 343 -35.72 -17.01 3.57
CA ASN A 343 -37.16 -16.79 3.43
C ASN A 343 -37.57 -16.72 1.94
N ARG A 344 -36.81 -16.01 1.09
CA ARG A 344 -37.06 -15.98 -0.36
C ARG A 344 -36.95 -17.36 -1.00
N PHE A 345 -35.94 -18.14 -0.61
CA PHE A 345 -35.79 -19.50 -1.09
C PHE A 345 -36.95 -20.40 -0.63
N ALA A 346 -37.33 -20.32 0.64
CA ALA A 346 -38.46 -21.07 1.17
C ALA A 346 -39.78 -20.74 0.44
N ALA A 347 -40.04 -19.46 0.18
CA ALA A 347 -41.19 -19.03 -0.60
C ALA A 347 -41.19 -19.62 -2.01
N ALA A 348 -40.04 -19.67 -2.69
CA ALA A 348 -39.92 -20.31 -4.00
C ALA A 348 -40.16 -21.83 -3.95
N VAL A 349 -39.69 -22.50 -2.89
CA VAL A 349 -39.92 -23.92 -2.66
C VAL A 349 -41.41 -24.21 -2.42
N GLU A 350 -42.08 -23.41 -1.58
CA GLU A 350 -43.50 -23.56 -1.24
C GLU A 350 -44.40 -23.25 -2.43
N ALA A 351 -44.09 -22.19 -3.20
CA ALA A 351 -44.80 -21.83 -4.41
C ALA A 351 -44.49 -22.75 -5.62
N ARG A 352 -43.53 -23.68 -5.47
CA ARG A 352 -43.01 -24.52 -6.56
C ARG A 352 -42.58 -23.70 -7.78
N ASP A 353 -41.99 -22.53 -7.55
CA ASP A 353 -41.55 -21.62 -8.60
C ASP A 353 -40.31 -22.20 -9.31
N VAL A 354 -40.54 -22.79 -10.48
CA VAL A 354 -39.48 -23.45 -11.26
C VAL A 354 -38.38 -22.49 -11.70
N VAL A 355 -38.72 -21.23 -12.02
CA VAL A 355 -37.75 -20.23 -12.48
C VAL A 355 -36.80 -19.89 -11.34
N ALA A 356 -37.36 -19.56 -10.17
CA ALA A 356 -36.58 -19.21 -8.99
C ALA A 356 -35.72 -20.39 -8.52
N LEU A 357 -36.28 -21.61 -8.53
CA LEU A 357 -35.55 -22.81 -8.12
C LEU A 357 -34.42 -23.17 -9.07
N LEU A 358 -34.61 -23.07 -10.39
CA LEU A 358 -33.54 -23.28 -11.37
C LEU A 358 -32.40 -22.27 -11.17
N SER A 359 -32.71 -21.00 -10.90
CA SER A 359 -31.69 -19.96 -10.69
C SER A 359 -30.75 -20.24 -9.50
N VAL A 360 -31.23 -20.96 -8.49
CA VAL A 360 -30.47 -21.29 -7.29
C VAL A 360 -29.87 -22.69 -7.36
N LEU A 361 -30.60 -23.67 -7.90
CA LEU A 361 -30.28 -25.08 -7.76
C LEU A 361 -29.65 -25.71 -9.00
N ASP A 362 -29.85 -25.15 -10.19
CA ASP A 362 -29.22 -25.61 -11.44
C ASP A 362 -27.76 -25.15 -11.58
N GLN A 363 -26.98 -25.47 -10.56
CA GLN A 363 -25.54 -25.21 -10.51
C GLN A 363 -24.80 -26.49 -10.16
N ALA A 364 -23.54 -26.60 -10.57
CA ALA A 364 -22.68 -27.74 -10.24
C ALA A 364 -22.51 -27.90 -8.71
N ASP A 365 -21.99 -29.05 -8.28
CA ASP A 365 -21.66 -29.26 -6.87
C ASP A 365 -20.56 -28.27 -6.43
N GLY A 366 -20.61 -27.85 -5.16
CA GLY A 366 -19.83 -26.71 -4.65
C GLY A 366 -20.59 -25.38 -4.72
N TRP A 367 -21.72 -25.33 -5.42
CA TRP A 367 -22.59 -24.15 -5.52
C TRP A 367 -23.95 -24.41 -4.87
N ASN A 368 -24.37 -23.49 -3.99
CA ASN A 368 -25.65 -23.51 -3.27
C ASN A 368 -25.93 -24.86 -2.60
N ASP A 369 -24.89 -25.50 -2.09
CA ASP A 369 -24.94 -26.84 -1.52
C ASP A 369 -25.88 -26.92 -0.33
N GLN A 370 -25.97 -25.86 0.48
CA GLN A 370 -26.89 -25.79 1.62
C GLN A 370 -28.35 -25.82 1.15
N SER A 371 -28.71 -25.08 0.08
CA SER A 371 -30.06 -25.10 -0.49
C SER A 371 -30.43 -26.48 -1.05
N LYS A 372 -29.50 -27.14 -1.74
CA LYS A 372 -29.69 -28.53 -2.22
C LYS A 372 -29.86 -29.51 -1.06
N GLN A 373 -29.12 -29.33 0.02
CA GLN A 373 -29.21 -30.18 1.21
C GLN A 373 -30.54 -30.01 1.94
N VAL A 374 -31.06 -28.79 2.07
CA VAL A 374 -32.38 -28.55 2.66
C VAL A 374 -33.48 -29.24 1.87
N LEU A 375 -33.43 -29.20 0.54
CA LEU A 375 -34.41 -29.90 -0.29
C LEU A 375 -34.35 -31.43 -0.10
N ARG A 376 -33.14 -31.98 0.03
CA ARG A 376 -32.96 -33.39 0.34
C ARG A 376 -33.54 -33.74 1.71
N GLU A 377 -33.23 -32.94 2.74
CA GLU A 377 -33.65 -33.21 4.12
C GLU A 377 -35.16 -33.04 4.33
N GLN A 378 -35.79 -32.04 3.71
CA GLN A 378 -37.20 -31.70 3.93
C GLN A 378 -38.15 -32.35 2.93
N PHE A 379 -37.68 -32.65 1.70
CA PHE A 379 -38.52 -33.14 0.61
C PHE A 379 -37.99 -34.40 -0.08
N GLY A 380 -36.85 -34.96 0.36
CA GLY A 380 -36.25 -36.16 -0.23
C GLY A 380 -35.62 -35.97 -1.62
N VAL A 381 -35.52 -34.73 -2.11
CA VAL A 381 -35.00 -34.44 -3.45
C VAL A 381 -33.47 -34.30 -3.42
N SER A 382 -32.76 -35.28 -3.99
CA SER A 382 -31.29 -35.24 -4.10
C SER A 382 -30.83 -34.61 -5.41
N LEU A 383 -30.15 -33.45 -5.32
CA LEU A 383 -29.63 -32.71 -6.47
C LEU A 383 -28.10 -32.72 -6.60
N ARG A 384 -27.40 -33.20 -5.56
CA ARG A 384 -25.93 -33.33 -5.57
C ARG A 384 -25.51 -34.59 -6.33
N GLY A 385 -24.37 -34.56 -7.00
CA GLY A 385 -23.84 -35.66 -7.83
C GLY A 385 -24.56 -35.85 -9.17
N LEU A 386 -25.54 -34.99 -9.50
CA LEU A 386 -26.25 -35.02 -10.77
C LEU A 386 -25.57 -34.13 -11.81
N ASN A 387 -25.59 -34.55 -13.07
CA ASN A 387 -25.30 -33.67 -14.20
C ASN A 387 -26.45 -32.67 -14.42
N SER A 388 -26.21 -31.62 -15.22
CA SER A 388 -27.18 -30.53 -15.40
C SER A 388 -28.56 -31.04 -15.85
N THR A 389 -28.61 -31.90 -16.88
CA THR A 389 -29.88 -32.43 -17.41
C THR A 389 -30.69 -33.16 -16.35
N ARG A 390 -30.07 -34.07 -15.59
CA ARG A 390 -30.75 -34.83 -14.53
C ARG A 390 -31.18 -33.93 -13.37
N ARG A 391 -30.40 -32.90 -13.08
CA ARG A 391 -30.71 -31.92 -12.03
C ARG A 391 -31.93 -31.09 -12.39
N ARG A 392 -31.99 -30.55 -13.62
CA ARG A 392 -33.18 -29.84 -14.14
C ARG A 392 -34.41 -30.74 -14.08
N ARG A 393 -34.32 -31.96 -14.60
CA ARG A 393 -35.42 -32.92 -14.55
C ARG A 393 -35.94 -33.16 -13.13
N ALA A 394 -35.04 -33.28 -12.15
CA ALA A 394 -35.42 -33.43 -10.75
C ALA A 394 -36.10 -32.17 -10.17
N ILE A 395 -35.66 -30.97 -10.58
CA ILE A 395 -36.28 -29.69 -10.18
C ILE A 395 -37.69 -29.54 -10.80
N PHE A 396 -37.85 -29.82 -12.09
CA PHE A 396 -39.15 -29.82 -12.76
C PHE A 396 -40.12 -30.84 -12.15
N ALA A 397 -39.64 -32.06 -11.90
CA ALA A 397 -40.44 -33.10 -11.24
C ALA A 397 -40.87 -32.69 -9.83
N PHE A 398 -40.00 -32.04 -9.06
CA PHE A 398 -40.34 -31.47 -7.75
C PHE A 398 -41.44 -30.41 -7.85
N CYS A 399 -41.39 -29.56 -8.88
CA CYS A 399 -42.41 -28.55 -9.15
C CYS A 399 -43.74 -29.15 -9.68
N GLY A 400 -43.79 -30.43 -10.03
CA GLY A 400 -44.98 -31.10 -10.55
C GLY A 400 -45.12 -31.07 -12.07
N TYR A 401 -44.05 -30.71 -12.78
CA TYR A 401 -44.00 -30.79 -14.25
C TYR A 401 -43.52 -32.17 -14.68
N ASP A 402 -44.12 -32.69 -15.76
CA ASP A 402 -43.64 -33.87 -16.45
C ASP A 402 -42.58 -33.52 -17.51
N GLU A 403 -42.03 -34.54 -18.17
CA GLU A 403 -40.95 -34.36 -19.15
C GLU A 403 -41.43 -33.59 -20.39
N ALA A 404 -42.70 -33.72 -20.77
CA ALA A 404 -43.28 -32.98 -21.91
C ALA A 404 -43.42 -31.49 -21.59
N ALA A 405 -43.93 -31.17 -20.39
CA ALA A 405 -44.09 -29.79 -19.94
C ALA A 405 -42.73 -29.11 -19.68
N GLN A 406 -41.70 -29.86 -19.27
CA GLN A 406 -40.33 -29.35 -19.21
C GLN A 406 -39.83 -28.92 -20.60
N VAL A 407 -39.94 -29.78 -21.61
CA VAL A 407 -39.47 -29.48 -22.97
C VAL A 407 -40.21 -28.28 -23.56
N GLU A 408 -41.53 -28.19 -23.36
CA GLU A 408 -42.33 -27.05 -23.81
C GLU A 408 -41.91 -25.74 -23.13
N TRP A 409 -41.66 -25.79 -21.82
CA TRP A 409 -41.20 -24.63 -21.06
C TRP A 409 -39.81 -24.17 -21.50
N GLU A 410 -38.87 -25.11 -21.69
CA GLU A 410 -37.51 -24.82 -22.15
C GLU A 410 -37.55 -24.21 -23.57
N ALA A 411 -38.37 -24.75 -24.48
CA ALA A 411 -38.56 -24.19 -25.82
C ALA A 411 -39.14 -22.77 -25.79
N LYS A 412 -40.09 -22.48 -24.89
CA LYS A 412 -40.65 -21.13 -24.70
C LYS A 412 -39.60 -20.15 -24.17
N GLN A 413 -38.74 -20.58 -23.24
CA GLN A 413 -37.66 -19.75 -22.71
C GLN A 413 -36.56 -19.50 -23.73
N ASP A 414 -36.17 -20.52 -24.51
CA ASP A 414 -35.20 -20.39 -25.58
C ASP A 414 -35.71 -19.44 -26.68
N ALA A 415 -37.00 -19.55 -27.05
CA ALA A 415 -37.63 -18.61 -27.98
C ALA A 415 -37.65 -17.17 -27.43
N ALA A 416 -38.03 -16.98 -26.16
CA ALA A 416 -38.02 -15.65 -25.53
C ALA A 416 -36.59 -15.08 -25.35
N SER A 417 -35.60 -15.93 -25.10
CA SER A 417 -34.19 -15.53 -25.03
C SER A 417 -33.65 -15.17 -26.41
N ALA A 418 -33.95 -15.95 -27.44
CA ALA A 418 -33.60 -15.66 -28.82
C ALA A 418 -34.26 -14.35 -29.30
N GLN A 419 -35.52 -14.11 -28.92
CA GLN A 419 -36.21 -12.86 -29.20
C GLN A 419 -35.51 -11.67 -28.52
N ARG A 420 -35.20 -11.76 -27.22
CA ARG A 420 -34.46 -10.69 -26.51
C ARG A 420 -33.08 -10.44 -27.11
N ALA A 421 -32.36 -11.50 -27.50
CA ALA A 421 -31.07 -11.38 -28.17
C ALA A 421 -31.21 -10.70 -29.55
N ALA A 422 -32.26 -11.03 -30.30
CA ALA A 422 -32.56 -10.39 -31.58
C ALA A 422 -32.94 -8.91 -31.41
N GLU A 423 -33.74 -8.56 -30.40
CA GLU A 423 -34.09 -7.18 -30.05
C GLU A 423 -32.84 -6.37 -29.64
N GLN A 424 -31.97 -6.94 -28.82
CA GLN A 424 -30.72 -6.29 -28.43
C GLN A 424 -29.80 -6.09 -29.65
N ALA A 425 -29.63 -7.11 -30.49
CA ALA A 425 -28.84 -7.01 -31.71
C ALA A 425 -29.41 -5.96 -32.68
N ALA A 426 -30.74 -5.82 -32.77
CA ALA A 426 -31.39 -4.79 -33.58
C ALA A 426 -31.12 -3.37 -33.02
N ASN A 427 -31.18 -3.20 -31.70
CA ASN A 427 -30.85 -1.93 -31.04
C ASN A 427 -29.37 -1.56 -31.24
N ASP A 428 -28.46 -2.52 -31.06
CA ASP A 428 -27.03 -2.31 -31.25
C ASP A 428 -26.70 -1.94 -32.71
N ALA A 429 -27.34 -2.61 -33.68
CA ALA A 429 -27.19 -2.30 -35.11
C ALA A 429 -27.71 -0.90 -35.46
N LYS A 430 -28.85 -0.49 -34.87
CA LYS A 430 -29.40 0.86 -35.02
C LYS A 430 -28.45 1.92 -34.46
N ASP A 431 -27.90 1.69 -33.27
CA ASP A 431 -26.96 2.61 -32.62
C ASP A 431 -25.65 2.74 -33.40
N GLN A 432 -25.14 1.64 -33.94
CA GLN A 432 -23.95 1.66 -34.79
C GLN A 432 -24.19 2.42 -36.10
N ALA A 433 -25.32 2.17 -36.77
CA ALA A 433 -25.73 2.89 -37.96
C ALA A 433 -25.96 4.40 -37.70
N ALA A 434 -26.47 4.78 -36.52
CA ALA A 434 -26.70 6.18 -36.15
C ALA A 434 -25.39 6.97 -36.01
N ARG A 435 -24.28 6.30 -35.70
CA ARG A 435 -22.94 6.90 -35.61
C ARG A 435 -22.25 7.03 -36.97
N ALA A 436 -22.66 6.24 -37.96
CA ALA A 436 -22.15 6.36 -39.32
C ALA A 436 -22.56 7.70 -39.96
N ARG A 437 -21.73 8.23 -40.86
CA ARG A 437 -21.97 9.49 -41.57
C ARG A 437 -21.86 9.25 -43.07
N TYR A 438 -22.92 9.58 -43.79
CA TYR A 438 -23.02 9.43 -45.24
C TYR A 438 -23.22 10.81 -45.87
N ARG A 439 -22.56 11.04 -47.00
CA ARG A 439 -22.74 12.27 -47.77
C ARG A 439 -23.68 12.01 -48.93
N ARG A 440 -24.77 12.77 -48.99
CA ARG A 440 -25.75 12.72 -50.08
C ARG A 440 -25.26 13.52 -51.29
N SER A 441 -25.88 13.31 -52.45
CA SER A 441 -25.57 13.97 -53.72
C SER A 441 -25.75 15.50 -53.70
N ASP A 442 -26.53 16.02 -52.75
CA ASP A 442 -26.73 17.43 -52.46
C ASP A 442 -25.71 18.00 -51.43
N ASN A 443 -24.65 17.24 -51.14
CA ASN A 443 -23.62 17.53 -50.15
C ASN A 443 -24.07 17.57 -48.67
N VAL A 444 -25.32 17.21 -48.35
CA VAL A 444 -25.79 17.09 -46.97
C VAL A 444 -25.24 15.82 -46.31
N VAL A 445 -24.81 15.92 -45.06
CA VAL A 445 -24.35 14.76 -44.27
C VAL A 445 -25.51 14.22 -43.46
N ILE A 446 -25.85 12.95 -43.69
CA ILE A 446 -26.90 12.22 -42.97
C ILE A 446 -26.30 11.06 -42.16
N THR A 447 -27.04 10.56 -41.19
CA THR A 447 -26.67 9.37 -40.42
C THR A 447 -26.85 8.09 -41.26
N GLY A 448 -26.21 7.00 -40.87
CA GLY A 448 -26.44 5.70 -41.51
C GLY A 448 -27.87 5.19 -41.33
N VAL A 449 -28.54 5.54 -40.24
CA VAL A 449 -29.97 5.25 -40.03
C VAL A 449 -30.83 5.98 -41.04
N GLU A 450 -30.65 7.29 -41.21
CA GLU A 450 -31.38 8.09 -42.20
C GLU A 450 -31.11 7.62 -43.63
N HIS A 451 -29.86 7.22 -43.93
CA HIS A 451 -29.50 6.64 -45.23
C HIS A 451 -30.28 5.34 -45.52
N VAL A 452 -30.42 4.45 -44.54
CA VAL A 452 -31.17 3.19 -44.70
C VAL A 452 -32.68 3.44 -44.74
N ASP A 453 -33.23 4.22 -43.81
CA ASP A 453 -34.68 4.47 -43.74
C ASP A 453 -35.18 5.25 -44.96
N GLN A 454 -34.42 6.23 -45.46
CA GLN A 454 -34.76 6.93 -46.70
C GLN A 454 -34.69 6.00 -47.91
N ALA A 455 -33.69 5.11 -47.97
CA ALA A 455 -33.59 4.15 -49.08
C ALA A 455 -34.76 3.16 -49.07
N ILE A 456 -35.20 2.69 -47.90
CA ILE A 456 -36.41 1.85 -47.79
C ILE A 456 -37.66 2.64 -48.20
N ALA A 457 -37.81 3.88 -47.74
CA ALA A 457 -38.92 4.76 -48.12
C ALA A 457 -38.96 5.06 -49.63
N ASP A 458 -37.79 5.18 -50.26
CA ASP A 458 -37.63 5.36 -51.72
C ASP A 458 -37.87 4.05 -52.50
N GLY A 459 -38.31 2.96 -51.85
CA GLY A 459 -38.68 1.70 -52.49
C GLY A 459 -37.53 0.73 -52.74
N PHE A 460 -36.37 0.90 -52.07
CA PHE A 460 -35.29 -0.08 -52.09
C PHE A 460 -35.55 -1.12 -51.00
N SER A 461 -35.92 -2.35 -51.39
CA SER A 461 -36.36 -3.41 -50.45
C SER A 461 -35.61 -4.74 -50.61
N GLU A 462 -34.66 -4.85 -51.55
CA GLU A 462 -33.92 -6.09 -51.80
C GLU A 462 -32.45 -5.96 -51.36
N LEU A 463 -31.97 -6.82 -50.46
CA LEU A 463 -30.56 -6.86 -50.09
C LEU A 463 -29.76 -7.69 -51.10
N ARG A 464 -28.92 -7.03 -51.90
CA ARG A 464 -28.00 -7.68 -52.83
C ARG A 464 -26.58 -7.67 -52.28
N SER A 465 -25.85 -8.74 -52.57
CA SER A 465 -24.40 -8.79 -52.33
C SER A 465 -23.68 -9.11 -53.61
N TYR A 466 -22.58 -8.42 -53.88
CA TYR A 466 -21.76 -8.61 -55.06
C TYR A 466 -20.27 -8.50 -54.70
N ARG A 467 -19.40 -9.08 -55.53
CA ARG A 467 -17.95 -9.00 -55.35
C ARG A 467 -17.39 -7.79 -56.09
N LYS A 468 -16.52 -7.03 -55.43
CA LYS A 468 -15.69 -5.99 -56.06
C LYS A 468 -14.24 -6.25 -55.66
N GLY A 469 -13.49 -6.89 -56.57
CA GLY A 469 -12.16 -7.45 -56.26
C GLY A 469 -12.28 -8.58 -55.22
N ALA A 470 -11.41 -8.57 -54.20
CA ALA A 470 -11.42 -9.55 -53.11
C ALA A 470 -12.48 -9.27 -52.02
N ALA A 471 -13.18 -8.13 -52.07
CA ALA A 471 -14.14 -7.72 -51.05
C ALA A 471 -15.60 -7.97 -51.45
N LYS A 472 -16.42 -8.41 -50.50
CA LYS A 472 -17.88 -8.54 -50.65
C LYS A 472 -18.54 -7.21 -50.26
N ARG A 473 -19.28 -6.60 -51.18
CA ARG A 473 -20.08 -5.39 -50.94
C ARG A 473 -21.55 -5.74 -50.84
N TYR A 474 -22.28 -4.92 -50.09
CA TYR A 474 -23.71 -5.05 -49.89
C TYR A 474 -24.39 -3.79 -50.39
N ALA A 475 -25.58 -3.93 -50.96
CA ALA A 475 -26.40 -2.81 -51.37
C ALA A 475 -27.88 -3.12 -51.15
N LEU A 476 -28.63 -2.09 -50.77
CA LEU A 476 -30.08 -2.10 -50.80
C LEU A 476 -30.51 -1.71 -52.22
N ALA A 477 -31.13 -2.62 -52.95
CA ALA A 477 -31.51 -2.48 -54.34
C ALA A 477 -33.03 -2.30 -54.48
N ARG A 478 -33.44 -1.58 -55.53
CA ARG A 478 -34.84 -1.47 -55.90
C ARG A 478 -35.25 -2.69 -56.74
N PRO A 479 -36.37 -3.37 -56.42
CA PRO A 479 -36.85 -4.51 -57.20
C PRO A 479 -37.01 -4.14 -58.69
N GLY A 480 -36.49 -4.98 -59.59
CA GLY A 480 -36.57 -4.75 -61.04
C GLY A 480 -35.64 -3.65 -61.61
N SER A 481 -34.83 -3.00 -60.77
CA SER A 481 -33.83 -2.01 -61.20
C SER A 481 -32.39 -2.44 -60.86
N ASN A 482 -31.42 -1.84 -61.55
CA ASN A 482 -29.99 -1.96 -61.24
C ASN A 482 -29.51 -0.87 -60.26
N GLU A 483 -30.39 0.02 -59.83
CA GLU A 483 -30.07 1.02 -58.81
C GLU A 483 -29.94 0.38 -57.42
N GLY A 484 -28.85 0.71 -56.72
CA GLY A 484 -28.62 0.25 -55.35
C GLY A 484 -27.89 1.28 -54.49
N ARG A 485 -28.26 1.34 -53.21
CA ARG A 485 -27.60 2.13 -52.17
C ARG A 485 -26.62 1.25 -51.41
N GLU A 486 -25.33 1.59 -51.41
CA GLU A 486 -24.32 0.80 -50.71
C GLU A 486 -24.58 0.77 -49.19
N LEU A 487 -24.41 -0.42 -48.62
CA LEU A 487 -24.45 -0.70 -47.19
C LEU A 487 -23.13 -1.32 -46.77
N TYR A 488 -22.73 -1.09 -45.52
CA TYR A 488 -21.49 -1.62 -44.99
C TYR A 488 -21.75 -2.43 -43.73
N ALA A 489 -21.08 -3.58 -43.62
CA ALA A 489 -21.15 -4.42 -42.43
C ALA A 489 -20.43 -3.77 -41.24
N LYS A 490 -19.37 -2.99 -41.49
CA LYS A 490 -18.51 -2.41 -40.45
C LYS A 490 -19.13 -1.25 -39.66
N ASP A 491 -20.15 -0.59 -40.23
CA ASP A 491 -20.78 0.60 -39.65
C ASP A 491 -22.24 0.35 -39.26
N GLY A 492 -22.65 -0.92 -39.18
CA GLY A 492 -23.98 -1.33 -38.72
C GLY A 492 -25.10 -1.13 -39.73
N THR A 493 -24.88 -0.46 -40.87
CA THR A 493 -25.96 -0.16 -41.83
C THR A 493 -26.53 -1.39 -42.53
N LEU A 494 -25.71 -2.42 -42.77
CA LEU A 494 -26.18 -3.70 -43.31
C LEU A 494 -27.10 -4.44 -42.32
N ASP A 495 -26.70 -4.52 -41.06
CA ASP A 495 -27.44 -5.27 -40.05
C ASP A 495 -28.70 -4.49 -39.63
N TYR A 496 -28.65 -3.16 -39.57
CA TYR A 496 -29.83 -2.32 -39.42
C TYR A 496 -30.82 -2.52 -40.58
N ALA A 497 -30.36 -2.51 -41.84
CA ALA A 497 -31.23 -2.78 -42.99
C ALA A 497 -31.87 -4.18 -42.93
N ARG A 498 -31.14 -5.21 -42.49
CA ARG A 498 -31.70 -6.55 -42.26
C ARG A 498 -32.80 -6.55 -41.22
N THR A 499 -32.60 -5.85 -40.09
CA THR A 499 -33.62 -5.78 -39.03
C THR A 499 -34.89 -5.05 -39.48
N ARG A 500 -34.76 -4.06 -40.37
CA ARG A 500 -35.90 -3.29 -40.92
C ARG A 500 -36.66 -4.05 -42.01
N LEU A 501 -35.99 -4.93 -42.77
CA LEU A 501 -36.60 -5.74 -43.82
C LEU A 501 -37.17 -7.07 -43.32
N ALA A 502 -36.70 -7.59 -42.17
CA ALA A 502 -37.20 -8.84 -41.60
C ALA A 502 -38.73 -8.85 -41.34
N PRO A 503 -39.36 -7.76 -40.86
CA PRO A 503 -40.82 -7.67 -40.73
C PRO A 503 -41.57 -7.47 -42.05
N LEU A 504 -40.88 -7.09 -43.14
CA LEU A 504 -41.47 -6.86 -44.47
C LEU A 504 -41.43 -8.13 -45.36
N ALA A 505 -40.70 -9.16 -44.92
CA ALA A 505 -40.56 -10.45 -45.60
C ALA A 505 -41.38 -11.57 -44.93
N ALA A 506 -41.99 -11.29 -43.78
CA ALA A 506 -42.99 -12.12 -43.11
C ALA A 506 -44.39 -11.68 -43.54
#